data_AF-A0A536NJQ2-F1
#
_entry.id   AF-A0A536NJQ2-F1
#
_cell.length_a   1.000
_cell.length_b   1.000
_cell.length_c   1.000
_cell.angle_alpha   90.00
_cell.angle_beta   90.00
_cell.angle_gamma   90.00
#
_symmetry.space_group_name_H-M   'P 1'
#
loop_
_entity.id
_entity.type
_entity.pdbx_description
1 polymer ?
#
loop_
_entity_poly.entity_id
_entity_poly.type
_entity_poly.pdbx_seq_one_letter_code
_entity_poly.pdbx_strand_id
1 'polypeptide(L)'
;MRRLTAVAVLLVACGILPVHAQAISLAFKQGEQFKYALHFTGTFSAHIGAVLQDVKIDAKARETVATTAVESDGTADMTLTLSDLTITTTGKAADGSTTTSTTTQTNAIPPQQLKVAPDGRILSINGQNISSESPFGVLTGSYLVYAVLPDSAVKPGDKWSKSYDQAQPGGS
;
A
#
# COMPACT_ATOMS: atom_id res chain seq x y z
N MET A 1 18.15 23.68 -63.27
CA MET A 1 17.72 22.34 -62.79
C MET A 1 16.95 22.54 -61.48
N ARG A 2 15.61 22.42 -61.54
CA ARG A 2 14.67 22.70 -60.44
C ARG A 2 14.65 21.53 -59.44
N ARG A 3 14.79 21.83 -58.15
CA ARG A 3 14.60 20.86 -57.05
C ARG A 3 13.10 20.70 -56.80
N LEU A 4 12.60 19.47 -56.87
CA LEU A 4 11.23 19.11 -56.52
C LEU A 4 11.20 18.70 -55.04
N THR A 5 10.58 19.53 -54.21
CA THR A 5 10.30 19.22 -52.80
C THR A 5 8.95 18.51 -52.75
N ALA A 6 8.93 17.23 -52.41
CA ALA A 6 7.69 16.49 -52.15
C ALA A 6 7.23 16.81 -50.72
N VAL A 7 6.10 17.50 -50.60
CA VAL A 7 5.41 17.71 -49.32
C VAL A 7 4.55 16.47 -49.08
N ALA A 8 4.92 15.66 -48.08
CA ALA A 8 4.10 14.55 -47.62
C ALA A 8 2.95 15.11 -46.77
N VAL A 9 1.72 15.00 -47.28
CA VAL A 9 0.50 15.29 -46.54
C VAL A 9 0.21 14.10 -45.62
N LEU A 10 0.47 14.27 -44.32
CA LEU A 10 0.04 13.33 -43.29
C LEU A 10 -1.47 13.51 -43.06
N LEU A 11 -2.24 12.62 -43.67
CA LEU A 11 -3.66 12.42 -43.34
C LEU A 11 -3.76 11.91 -41.91
N VAL A 12 -4.22 12.77 -40.99
CA VAL A 12 -4.64 12.35 -39.64
C VAL A 12 -5.98 11.63 -39.80
N ALA A 13 -5.91 10.31 -40.02
CA ALA A 13 -7.07 9.45 -39.86
C ALA A 13 -7.40 9.40 -38.36
N CYS A 14 -8.53 9.98 -37.97
CA CYS A 14 -9.15 9.76 -36.66
C CYS A 14 -9.71 8.33 -36.62
N GLY A 15 -8.80 7.36 -36.64
CA GLY A 15 -9.08 5.93 -36.58
C GLY A 15 -9.06 5.47 -35.13
N ILE A 16 -10.08 4.73 -34.75
CA ILE A 16 -10.22 4.03 -33.47
C ILE A 16 -8.93 3.24 -33.23
N LEU A 17 -8.03 3.74 -32.38
CA LEU A 17 -6.79 3.03 -32.07
C LEU A 17 -7.17 1.71 -31.37
N PRO A 18 -6.70 0.55 -31.86
CA PRO A 18 -6.95 -0.72 -31.19
C PRO A 18 -6.26 -0.70 -29.82
N VAL A 19 -7.08 -0.54 -28.78
CA VAL A 19 -6.64 -0.54 -27.40
C VAL A 19 -6.09 -1.93 -27.06
N HIS A 20 -4.77 -2.04 -26.98
CA HIS A 20 -4.07 -3.27 -26.65
C HIS A 20 -4.00 -3.48 -25.13
N ALA A 21 -4.05 -4.75 -24.72
CA ALA A 21 -3.82 -5.10 -23.33
C ALA A 21 -2.36 -4.83 -22.98
N GLN A 22 -2.11 -4.24 -21.81
CA GLN A 22 -0.78 -3.92 -21.32
C GLN A 22 -0.59 -4.43 -19.91
N ALA A 23 0.57 -5.00 -19.63
CA ALA A 23 0.99 -5.23 -18.26
C ALA A 23 1.21 -3.87 -17.59
N ILE A 24 0.73 -3.73 -16.36
CA ILE A 24 0.86 -2.50 -15.57
C ILE A 24 1.81 -2.80 -14.42
N SER A 25 2.76 -1.92 -14.19
CA SER A 25 3.65 -1.94 -13.03
C SER A 25 3.69 -0.57 -12.38
N LEU A 26 3.97 -0.54 -11.08
CA LEU A 26 4.35 0.68 -10.39
C LEU A 26 5.73 1.11 -10.88
N ALA A 27 5.86 2.38 -11.22
CA ALA A 27 7.12 2.98 -11.64
C ALA A 27 7.71 3.77 -10.47
N PHE A 28 8.59 3.13 -9.70
CA PHE A 28 9.28 3.79 -8.61
C PHE A 28 10.48 4.60 -9.11
N LYS A 29 10.71 5.75 -8.49
CA LYS A 29 11.90 6.56 -8.73
C LYS A 29 12.69 6.76 -7.45
N GLN A 30 13.99 6.48 -7.50
CA GLN A 30 14.88 6.72 -6.37
C GLN A 30 14.85 8.20 -5.94
N GLY A 31 14.79 8.43 -4.63
CA GLY A 31 14.73 9.76 -4.02
C GLY A 31 13.33 10.40 -4.05
N GLU A 32 12.34 9.75 -4.67
CA GLU A 32 10.96 10.21 -4.64
C GLU A 32 10.39 10.04 -3.23
N GLN A 33 9.61 11.04 -2.79
CA GLN A 33 9.01 11.07 -1.48
C GLN A 33 7.53 11.42 -1.58
N PHE A 34 6.73 10.67 -0.84
CA PHE A 34 5.30 10.84 -0.71
C PHE A 34 4.94 11.14 0.74
N LYS A 35 3.94 12.00 0.95
CA LYS A 35 3.47 12.39 2.28
C LYS A 35 1.96 12.29 2.35
N TYR A 36 1.45 11.62 3.37
CA TYR A 36 0.02 11.37 3.53
C TYR A 36 -0.45 11.69 4.95
N ALA A 37 -1.72 12.08 5.05
CA ALA A 37 -2.46 12.04 6.30
C ALA A 37 -3.30 10.77 6.28
N LEU A 38 -3.02 9.84 7.19
CA LEU A 38 -3.70 8.57 7.33
C LEU A 38 -4.86 8.70 8.31
N HIS A 39 -6.00 8.14 7.94
CA HIS A 39 -7.10 7.82 8.84
C HIS A 39 -7.60 6.42 8.50
N PHE A 40 -7.35 5.49 9.40
CA PHE A 40 -7.78 4.11 9.31
C PHE A 40 -8.88 3.85 10.34
N THR A 41 -9.96 3.21 9.91
CA THR A 41 -10.99 2.71 10.82
C THR A 41 -11.29 1.26 10.47
N GLY A 42 -11.49 0.43 11.48
CA GLY A 42 -11.69 -0.99 11.27
C GLY A 42 -12.35 -1.65 12.47
N THR A 43 -12.89 -2.85 12.24
CA THR A 43 -13.32 -3.77 13.30
C THR A 43 -12.63 -5.10 13.03
N PHE A 44 -11.95 -5.63 14.03
CA PHE A 44 -11.24 -6.90 13.95
C PHE A 44 -11.62 -7.73 15.17
N SER A 45 -11.74 -9.03 14.97
CA SER A 45 -11.95 -9.96 16.08
C SER A 45 -10.60 -10.26 16.71
N ALA A 46 -10.48 -10.04 18.02
CA ALA A 46 -9.28 -10.27 18.81
C ALA A 46 -9.60 -11.09 20.06
N HIS A 47 -8.68 -11.96 20.44
CA HIS A 47 -8.75 -12.64 21.74
C HIS A 47 -8.28 -11.69 22.85
N ILE A 48 -9.14 -11.40 23.82
CA ILE A 48 -8.75 -10.72 25.07
C ILE A 48 -8.99 -11.70 26.22
N GLY A 49 -7.91 -12.27 26.73
CA GLY A 49 -7.99 -13.46 27.58
C GLY A 49 -8.53 -14.65 26.78
N ALA A 50 -9.49 -15.39 27.36
CA ALA A 50 -10.11 -16.56 26.72
C ALA A 50 -11.28 -16.22 25.78
N VAL A 51 -11.60 -14.93 25.57
CA VAL A 51 -12.80 -14.49 24.86
C VAL A 51 -12.41 -13.87 23.52
N LEU A 52 -12.99 -14.38 22.43
CA LEU A 52 -12.96 -13.73 21.12
C LEU A 52 -13.95 -12.57 21.11
N GLN A 53 -13.50 -11.37 20.77
CA GLN A 53 -14.36 -10.21 20.70
C GLN A 53 -13.99 -9.24 19.59
N ASP A 54 -14.99 -8.51 19.09
CA ASP A 54 -14.77 -7.46 18.12
C ASP A 54 -14.22 -6.22 18.80
N VAL A 55 -13.07 -5.77 18.32
CA VAL A 55 -12.41 -4.54 18.72
C VAL A 55 -12.47 -3.57 17.56
N LYS A 56 -12.97 -2.38 17.82
CA LYS A 56 -12.94 -1.26 16.87
C LYS A 56 -11.61 -0.54 16.99
N ILE A 57 -11.03 -0.17 15.87
CA ILE A 57 -9.88 0.74 15.78
C ILE A 57 -10.29 2.01 15.02
N ASP A 58 -9.84 3.15 15.53
CA ASP A 58 -9.69 4.41 14.81
C ASP A 58 -8.22 4.85 14.97
N ALA A 59 -7.48 4.88 13.88
CA ALA A 59 -6.07 5.27 13.87
C ALA A 59 -5.83 6.44 12.93
N LYS A 60 -5.04 7.43 13.39
CA LYS A 60 -4.61 8.58 12.60
C LYS A 60 -3.11 8.71 12.68
N ALA A 61 -2.47 9.05 11.58
CA ALA A 61 -1.04 9.31 11.53
C ALA A 61 -0.70 10.24 10.37
N ARG A 62 0.51 10.80 10.40
CA ARG A 62 1.16 11.30 9.19
C ARG A 62 2.16 10.28 8.73
N GLU A 63 2.12 10.00 7.44
CA GLU A 63 3.01 9.06 6.79
C GLU A 63 3.93 9.81 5.83
N THR A 64 5.20 9.43 5.84
CA THR A 64 6.17 9.79 4.80
C THR A 64 6.80 8.51 4.27
N VAL A 65 6.68 8.29 2.97
CA VAL A 65 7.32 7.17 2.27
C VAL A 65 8.38 7.73 1.34
N ALA A 66 9.61 7.23 1.42
CA ALA A 66 10.70 7.63 0.53
C ALA A 66 11.29 6.41 -0.17
N THR A 67 11.41 6.45 -1.49
CA THR A 67 12.10 5.41 -2.27
C THR A 67 13.61 5.59 -2.12
N THR A 68 14.28 4.65 -1.46
CA THR A 68 15.73 4.73 -1.21
C THR A 68 16.55 4.10 -2.33
N ALA A 69 16.02 3.04 -2.97
CA ALA A 69 16.61 2.40 -4.14
C ALA A 69 15.55 1.72 -5.01
N VAL A 70 15.88 1.49 -6.28
CA VAL A 70 15.08 0.68 -7.21
C VAL A 70 16.01 -0.31 -7.87
N GLU A 71 15.71 -1.59 -7.71
CA GLU A 71 16.47 -2.69 -8.30
C GLU A 71 16.17 -2.85 -9.80
N SER A 72 17.00 -3.62 -10.49
CA SER A 72 16.87 -3.84 -11.94
C SER A 72 15.60 -4.56 -12.36
N ASP A 73 14.97 -5.30 -11.45
CA ASP A 73 13.68 -5.97 -11.66
C ASP A 73 12.47 -5.07 -11.36
N GLY A 74 12.73 -3.81 -10.94
CA GLY A 74 11.72 -2.82 -10.55
C GLY A 74 11.30 -2.89 -9.08
N THR A 75 11.85 -3.80 -8.28
CA THR A 75 11.62 -3.85 -6.84
C THR A 75 12.17 -2.60 -6.18
N ALA A 76 11.39 -1.96 -5.31
CA ALA A 76 11.79 -0.75 -4.60
C ALA A 76 12.13 -1.06 -3.14
N ASP A 77 13.26 -0.52 -2.70
CA ASP A 77 13.55 -0.35 -1.28
C ASP A 77 13.03 1.03 -0.85
N MET A 78 12.31 1.09 0.25
CA MET A 78 11.67 2.30 0.73
C MET A 78 11.84 2.47 2.23
N THR A 79 11.77 3.71 2.70
CA THR A 79 11.69 4.05 4.12
C THR A 79 10.32 4.66 4.40
N LEU A 80 9.60 4.06 5.34
CA LEU A 80 8.33 4.52 5.89
C LEU A 80 8.57 5.17 7.25
N THR A 81 8.12 6.41 7.41
CA THR A 81 8.14 7.13 8.68
C THR A 81 6.73 7.52 9.05
N LEU A 82 6.33 7.21 10.29
CA LEU A 82 5.08 7.65 10.87
C LEU A 82 5.34 8.72 11.94
N SER A 83 4.51 9.75 11.97
CA SER A 83 4.47 10.74 13.04
C SER A 83 3.03 11.03 13.45
N ASP A 84 2.85 11.66 14.61
CA ASP A 84 1.53 12.03 15.15
C ASP A 84 0.56 10.84 15.24
N LEU A 85 1.08 9.63 15.51
CA LEU A 85 0.26 8.42 15.56
C LEU A 85 -0.67 8.49 16.76
N THR A 86 -1.97 8.40 16.49
CA THR A 86 -3.01 8.23 17.51
C THR A 86 -3.79 6.98 17.16
N ILE A 87 -3.88 6.04 18.09
CA ILE A 87 -4.69 4.83 17.95
C ILE A 87 -5.71 4.83 19.08
N THR A 88 -6.98 4.78 18.72
CA THR A 88 -8.09 4.55 19.63
C THR A 88 -8.64 3.16 19.38
N THR A 89 -8.70 2.35 20.44
CA THR A 89 -9.28 1.01 20.43
C THR A 89 -10.52 1.01 21.33
N THR A 90 -11.60 0.38 20.86
CA THR A 90 -12.83 0.22 21.63
C THR A 90 -13.24 -1.25 21.59
N GLY A 91 -13.30 -1.88 22.76
CA GLY A 91 -13.70 -3.28 22.91
C GLY A 91 -14.59 -3.48 24.13
N LYS A 92 -14.92 -4.74 24.44
CA LYS A 92 -15.59 -5.09 25.69
C LYS A 92 -14.58 -5.61 26.72
N ALA A 93 -14.81 -5.30 27.98
CA ALA A 93 -14.13 -5.96 29.08
C ALA A 93 -14.80 -7.29 29.41
N ALA A 94 -14.16 -8.11 30.26
CA ALA A 94 -14.67 -9.41 30.66
C ALA A 94 -16.02 -9.35 31.40
N ASP A 95 -16.34 -8.20 32.02
CA ASP A 95 -17.62 -7.94 32.69
C ASP A 95 -18.73 -7.45 31.74
N GLY A 96 -18.45 -7.36 30.43
CA GLY A 96 -19.38 -6.91 29.40
C GLY A 96 -19.45 -5.39 29.19
N SER A 97 -18.76 -4.60 30.03
CA SER A 97 -18.65 -3.14 29.87
C SER A 97 -17.81 -2.77 28.65
N THR A 98 -18.04 -1.58 28.07
CA THR A 98 -17.23 -1.07 26.96
C THR A 98 -16.00 -0.36 27.49
N THR A 99 -14.82 -0.74 27.01
CA THR A 99 -13.56 -0.06 27.31
C THR A 99 -13.01 0.61 26.05
N THR A 100 -12.68 1.89 26.18
CA THR A 100 -11.98 2.65 25.13
C THR A 100 -10.60 3.03 25.65
N SER A 101 -9.56 2.71 24.88
CA SER A 101 -8.19 3.12 25.15
C SER A 101 -7.63 3.91 23.97
N THR A 102 -7.05 5.07 24.25
CA THR A 102 -6.38 5.90 23.25
C THR A 102 -4.90 6.00 23.62
N THR A 103 -4.06 5.61 22.67
CA THR A 103 -2.61 5.81 22.75
C THR A 103 -2.19 6.81 21.69
N THR A 104 -1.49 7.85 22.12
CA THR A 104 -0.87 8.82 21.22
C THR A 104 0.63 8.73 21.35
N GLN A 105 1.31 8.54 20.22
CA GLN A 105 2.76 8.53 20.13
C GLN A 105 3.20 9.77 19.35
N THR A 106 3.69 10.75 20.09
CA THR A 106 4.25 12.01 19.55
C THR A 106 5.76 11.91 19.29
N ASN A 107 6.45 10.94 19.88
CA ASN A 107 7.85 10.70 19.62
C ASN A 107 8.05 10.03 18.25
N ALA A 108 9.20 10.29 17.62
CA ALA A 108 9.55 9.69 16.34
C ALA A 108 9.47 8.16 16.42
N ILE A 109 8.50 7.59 15.71
CA ILE A 109 8.42 6.15 15.49
C ILE A 109 9.64 5.80 14.62
N PRO A 110 10.45 4.80 15.00
CA PRO A 110 11.60 4.40 14.20
C PRO A 110 11.18 4.15 12.74
N PRO A 111 11.92 4.68 11.76
CA PRO A 111 11.61 4.42 10.35
C PRO A 111 11.61 2.92 10.05
N GLN A 112 10.65 2.50 9.23
CA GLN A 112 10.50 1.12 8.80
C GLN A 112 11.05 0.98 7.38
N GLN A 113 11.86 -0.04 7.14
CA GLN A 113 12.39 -0.34 5.81
C GLN A 113 11.44 -1.28 5.09
N LEU A 114 10.88 -0.86 3.96
CA LEU A 114 9.98 -1.67 3.15
C LEU A 114 10.71 -2.16 1.91
N LYS A 115 10.40 -3.39 1.49
CA LYS A 115 10.72 -3.88 0.15
C LYS A 115 9.42 -4.11 -0.60
N VAL A 116 9.24 -3.48 -1.76
CA VAL A 116 7.97 -3.46 -2.50
C VAL A 116 8.19 -3.93 -3.93
N ALA A 117 7.42 -4.92 -4.36
CA ALA A 117 7.49 -5.45 -5.71
C ALA A 117 6.88 -4.46 -6.73
N PRO A 118 7.21 -4.58 -8.03
CA PRO A 118 6.63 -3.75 -9.10
C PRO A 118 5.10 -3.84 -9.19
N ASP A 119 4.50 -4.91 -8.66
CA ASP A 119 3.05 -5.11 -8.63
C ASP A 119 2.39 -4.53 -7.37
N GLY A 120 3.13 -3.83 -6.50
CA GLY A 120 2.61 -3.18 -5.29
C GLY A 120 2.56 -4.05 -4.05
N ARG A 121 2.92 -5.34 -4.12
CA ARG A 121 3.01 -6.18 -2.93
C ARG A 121 4.20 -5.78 -2.06
N ILE A 122 3.98 -5.65 -0.76
CA ILE A 122 5.05 -5.50 0.22
C ILE A 122 5.66 -6.89 0.46
N LEU A 123 6.94 -7.03 0.17
CA LEU A 123 7.70 -8.28 0.30
C LEU A 123 8.26 -8.45 1.72
N SER A 124 8.73 -7.35 2.34
CA SER A 124 9.31 -7.39 3.68
C SER A 124 9.22 -6.03 4.40
N ILE A 125 9.29 -6.08 5.73
CA ILE A 125 9.41 -4.91 6.62
C ILE A 125 10.61 -5.15 7.54
N ASN A 126 11.57 -4.21 7.55
CA ASN A 126 12.84 -4.32 8.27
C ASN A 126 13.61 -5.61 7.97
N GLY A 127 13.53 -6.10 6.72
CA GLY A 127 14.16 -7.35 6.30
C GLY A 127 13.50 -8.62 6.86
N GLN A 128 12.40 -8.49 7.59
CA GLN A 128 11.57 -9.61 8.02
C GLN A 128 10.42 -9.78 7.03
N ASN A 129 10.09 -11.03 6.70
CA ASN A 129 8.82 -11.33 6.06
C ASN A 129 7.70 -10.77 6.93
N ILE A 130 6.62 -10.31 6.30
CA ILE A 130 5.47 -9.78 7.02
C ILE A 130 4.92 -10.90 7.92
N SER A 131 5.21 -10.82 9.21
CA SER A 131 4.82 -11.81 10.21
C SER A 131 3.87 -11.21 11.23
N SER A 132 3.23 -12.08 12.01
CA SER A 132 2.23 -11.73 13.01
C SER A 132 2.72 -10.82 14.14
N GLU A 133 4.04 -10.69 14.33
CA GLU A 133 4.65 -9.96 15.43
C GLU A 133 4.99 -8.51 15.10
N SER A 134 4.73 -8.07 13.86
CA SER A 134 4.96 -6.66 13.51
C SER A 134 3.98 -5.76 14.28
N PRO A 135 4.45 -4.76 15.06
CA PRO A 135 3.58 -3.80 15.72
C PRO A 135 2.79 -2.93 14.72
N PHE A 136 3.18 -2.97 13.44
CA PHE A 136 2.47 -2.33 12.34
C PHE A 136 1.49 -3.28 11.64
N GLY A 137 1.35 -4.52 12.09
CA GLY A 137 0.52 -5.54 11.46
C GLY A 137 -0.92 -5.06 11.14
N VAL A 138 -1.52 -4.34 12.07
CA VAL A 138 -2.87 -3.79 11.90
C VAL A 138 -2.91 -2.62 10.90
N LEU A 139 -1.82 -1.87 10.77
CA LEU A 139 -1.65 -0.79 9.80
C LEU A 139 -1.12 -1.27 8.44
N THR A 140 -0.58 -2.49 8.36
CA THR A 140 -0.17 -3.12 7.10
C THR A 140 -1.34 -3.76 6.35
N GLY A 141 -2.48 -3.99 7.03
CA GLY A 141 -3.73 -4.40 6.39
C GLY A 141 -4.40 -3.27 5.60
N SER A 142 -4.09 -2.00 5.91
CA SER A 142 -4.21 -0.93 4.94
C SER A 142 -2.96 -0.95 4.09
N TYR A 143 -3.02 -1.46 2.87
CA TYR A 143 -1.92 -1.41 1.91
C TYR A 143 -1.55 0.04 1.66
N LEU A 144 -0.58 0.53 2.44
CA LEU A 144 -0.21 1.92 2.46
C LEU A 144 0.32 2.28 1.07
N VAL A 145 -0.35 3.25 0.46
CA VAL A 145 0.03 4.00 -0.74
C VAL A 145 -0.19 3.33 -2.10
N TYR A 146 -0.09 2.00 -2.24
CA TYR A 146 -0.08 1.37 -3.57
C TYR A 146 -1.13 0.27 -3.75
N ALA A 147 -1.81 0.30 -4.90
CA ALA A 147 -2.70 -0.78 -5.31
C ALA A 147 -1.89 -2.01 -5.74
N VAL A 148 -2.34 -3.20 -5.35
CA VAL A 148 -1.76 -4.45 -5.85
C VAL A 148 -2.25 -4.70 -7.27
N LEU A 149 -1.37 -4.55 -8.27
CA LEU A 149 -1.69 -4.60 -9.69
C LEU A 149 -1.95 -6.03 -10.20
N PRO A 150 -2.75 -6.19 -11.28
CA PRO A 150 -3.07 -7.50 -11.84
C PRO A 150 -1.83 -8.19 -12.43
N ASP A 151 -1.79 -9.52 -12.38
CA ASP A 151 -0.70 -10.30 -12.97
C ASP A 151 -0.78 -10.37 -14.51
N SER A 152 -1.99 -10.18 -15.06
CA SER A 152 -2.25 -10.22 -16.49
C SER A 152 -2.37 -8.82 -17.08
N ALA A 153 -2.02 -8.71 -18.37
CA ALA A 153 -2.25 -7.49 -19.13
C ALA A 153 -3.74 -7.10 -19.15
N VAL A 154 -4.03 -5.82 -18.94
CA VAL A 154 -5.40 -5.26 -18.93
C VAL A 154 -5.53 -4.12 -19.93
N LYS A 155 -6.76 -3.83 -20.34
CA LYS A 155 -7.12 -2.71 -21.22
C LYS A 155 -7.87 -1.64 -20.43
N PRO A 156 -7.83 -0.37 -20.88
CA PRO A 156 -8.76 0.66 -20.46
C PRO A 156 -10.22 0.16 -20.41
N GLY A 157 -10.84 0.26 -19.23
CA GLY A 157 -12.20 -0.19 -18.98
C GLY A 157 -12.34 -1.61 -18.43
N ASP A 158 -11.27 -2.41 -18.45
CA ASP A 158 -11.28 -3.75 -17.84
C ASP A 158 -11.42 -3.64 -16.33
N LYS A 159 -12.21 -4.56 -15.76
CA LYS A 159 -12.19 -4.85 -14.33
C LYS A 159 -11.27 -6.03 -14.10
N TRP A 160 -10.48 -5.97 -13.04
CA TRP A 160 -9.62 -7.07 -12.64
C TRP A 160 -9.80 -7.33 -11.15
N SER A 161 -9.48 -8.56 -10.76
CA SER A 161 -9.38 -8.99 -9.38
C SER A 161 -8.09 -9.76 -9.24
N LYS A 162 -7.38 -9.54 -8.14
CA LYS A 162 -6.21 -10.32 -7.76
C LYS A 162 -6.45 -10.92 -6.39
N SER A 163 -6.22 -12.22 -6.29
CA SER A 163 -6.18 -12.95 -5.03
C SER A 163 -4.75 -13.39 -4.83
N TYR A 164 -4.22 -13.15 -3.64
CA TYR A 164 -2.90 -13.62 -3.27
C TYR A 164 -2.90 -13.91 -1.78
N ASP A 165 -2.09 -14.88 -1.38
CA ASP A 165 -1.89 -15.20 0.02
C ASP A 165 -0.81 -14.29 0.59
N GLN A 166 -1.13 -13.64 1.70
CA GLN A 166 -0.18 -12.92 2.52
C GLN A 166 -0.35 -13.43 3.94
N ALA A 167 0.77 -13.69 4.62
CA ALA A 167 0.72 -14.02 6.03
C ALA A 167 0.01 -12.88 6.78
N GLN A 168 -1.09 -13.22 7.44
CA GLN A 168 -1.88 -12.23 8.18
C GLN A 168 -1.08 -11.73 9.38
N PRO A 169 -0.94 -10.41 9.54
CA PRO A 169 -0.43 -9.87 10.79
C PRO A 169 -1.43 -10.15 11.92
N GLY A 170 -0.97 -10.73 13.04
CA GLY A 170 -1.83 -11.25 14.11
C GLY A 170 -2.53 -12.57 13.79
N GLY A 171 -1.84 -13.51 13.11
CA GLY A 171 -2.36 -14.81 12.69
C GLY A 171 -3.29 -15.54 13.67
N SER A 172 -4.16 -16.37 13.09
CA SER A 172 -5.20 -17.19 13.74
C SER A 172 -4.75 -17.94 14.99
#